data_AF-R5NN99-F1
#
_entry.id   AF-R5NN99-F1
#
_cell.length_a   1.000
_cell.length_b   1.000
_cell.length_c   1.000
_cell.angle_alpha   90.00
_cell.angle_beta   90.00
_cell.angle_gamma   90.00
#
_symmetry.space_group_name_H-M   'P 1'
#
loop_
_entity.id
_entity.type
_entity.pdbx_description
1 polymer ?
#
loop_
_entity_poly.entity_id
_entity_poly.type
_entity_poly.pdbx_seq_one_letter_code
_entity_poly.pdbx_strand_id
1 'polypeptide(L)'
;MSPTSFFAAFENKEALLLKLTQIMFENQFEKARSFAENHEPLMVYCLETALQINITELSESLREIYVMAYTLPSTSEYIYRSTAIQIKNIFAAYMPDAEDKDFYEMDIASGSITRGFMAKPCDMYFTLDRKLRRYLDCCLKLYNVPTEKRNSLIEAVLAVDLNSVAAKLIEEIVAKAETGLEEAIGNKIT
;
A
#
# COMPACT_ATOMS: atom_id res chain seq x y z
N MET A 1 12.61 10.92 19.74
CA MET A 1 13.69 11.18 18.76
C MET A 1 13.08 11.83 17.52
N SER A 2 13.83 12.60 16.71
CA SER A 2 13.27 13.12 15.45
C SER A 2 13.12 11.99 14.42
N PRO A 3 12.16 12.06 13.48
CA PRO A 3 11.98 11.05 12.43
C PRO A 3 13.27 10.75 11.65
N THR A 4 14.17 11.73 11.57
CA THR A 4 15.50 11.63 10.94
C THR A 4 16.42 10.61 11.62
N SER A 5 16.26 10.35 12.93
CA SER A 5 17.14 9.45 13.68
C SER A 5 16.81 7.97 13.44
N PHE A 6 15.56 7.65 13.08
CA PHE A 6 15.15 6.29 12.74
C PHE A 6 15.86 5.77 11.47
N PHE A 7 16.01 6.64 10.47
CA PHE A 7 16.67 6.31 9.20
C PHE A 7 18.19 6.22 9.28
N ALA A 8 18.81 6.80 10.31
CA ALA A 8 20.26 6.79 10.50
C ALA A 8 20.80 5.46 11.04
N ALA A 9 19.94 4.58 11.55
CA ALA A 9 20.33 3.36 12.24
C ALA A 9 20.61 2.14 11.32
N PHE A 10 20.39 2.26 10.01
CA PHE A 10 20.49 1.14 9.08
C PHE A 10 21.56 1.39 8.00
N GLU A 11 22.53 0.48 7.89
CA GLU A 11 23.69 0.58 6.99
C GLU A 11 23.35 0.45 5.49
N ASN A 12 22.26 -0.24 5.13
CA ASN A 12 21.87 -0.47 3.73
C ASN A 12 20.41 -0.06 3.48
N LYS A 13 20.24 1.02 2.69
CA LYS A 13 18.94 1.61 2.36
C LYS A 13 17.99 0.66 1.63
N GLU A 14 18.50 -0.22 0.77
CA GLU A 14 17.68 -1.20 0.03
C GLU A 14 17.23 -2.37 0.91
N ALA A 15 18.07 -2.82 1.84
CA ALA A 15 17.72 -3.90 2.77
C ALA A 15 16.71 -3.43 3.83
N LEU A 16 16.86 -2.19 4.32
CA LEU A 16 15.84 -1.54 5.15
C LEU A 16 14.53 -1.38 4.38
N LEU A 17 14.61 -0.91 3.13
CA LEU A 17 13.44 -0.73 2.28
C LEU A 17 12.70 -2.06 2.05
N LEU A 18 13.43 -3.13 1.77
CA LEU A 18 12.85 -4.47 1.62
C LEU A 18 12.24 -4.96 2.92
N LYS A 19 12.88 -4.74 4.08
CA LYS A 19 12.32 -5.12 5.39
C LYS A 19 11.08 -4.32 5.77
N LEU A 20 11.06 -3.01 5.49
CA LEU A 20 9.87 -2.18 5.67
C LEU A 20 8.77 -2.58 4.70
N THR A 21 9.09 -2.87 3.44
CA THR A 21 8.14 -3.42 2.47
C THR A 21 7.60 -4.76 2.96
N GLN A 22 8.44 -5.66 3.45
CA GLN A 22 8.00 -6.92 4.07
C GLN A 22 7.10 -6.65 5.27
N ILE A 23 7.44 -5.77 6.20
CA ILE A 23 6.59 -5.47 7.38
C ILE A 23 5.25 -4.81 6.97
N MET A 24 5.26 -3.96 5.93
CA MET A 24 4.07 -3.26 5.44
C MET A 24 3.14 -4.21 4.67
N PHE A 25 3.69 -5.18 3.94
CA PHE A 25 2.94 -6.12 3.10
C PHE A 25 2.69 -7.49 3.79
N GLU A 26 3.53 -7.90 4.74
CA GLU A 26 3.28 -9.03 5.65
C GLU A 26 2.12 -8.63 6.56
N ASN A 27 1.00 -9.34 6.38
CA ASN A 27 -0.27 -9.10 7.05
C ASN A 27 -1.05 -7.88 6.56
N GLN A 28 -0.68 -7.19 5.47
CA GLN A 28 -1.51 -6.13 4.87
C GLN A 28 -2.93 -6.64 4.64
N PHE A 29 -3.02 -7.78 3.96
CA PHE A 29 -4.30 -8.38 3.63
C PHE A 29 -4.95 -9.08 4.80
N GLU A 30 -4.20 -9.56 5.81
CA GLU A 30 -4.79 -10.14 7.02
C GLU A 30 -5.37 -9.07 7.95
N LYS A 31 -4.68 -7.94 8.13
CA LYS A 31 -5.17 -6.79 8.90
C LYS A 31 -6.35 -6.13 8.22
N ALA A 32 -6.33 -6.01 6.90
CA ALA A 32 -7.49 -5.51 6.18
C ALA A 32 -8.64 -6.51 6.21
N ARG A 33 -8.38 -7.82 6.07
CA ARG A 33 -9.39 -8.87 6.29
C ARG A 33 -9.97 -8.83 7.70
N SER A 34 -9.19 -8.55 8.74
CA SER A 34 -9.70 -8.44 10.11
C SER A 34 -10.51 -7.15 10.35
N PHE A 35 -10.16 -6.05 9.67
CA PHE A 35 -11.02 -4.86 9.59
C PHE A 35 -12.28 -5.09 8.73
N ALA A 36 -12.22 -6.07 7.84
CA ALA A 36 -13.19 -6.38 6.80
C ALA A 36 -13.89 -7.73 6.97
N GLU A 37 -13.99 -8.28 8.19
CA GLU A 37 -14.64 -9.59 8.43
C GLU A 37 -16.08 -9.67 7.89
N ASN A 38 -16.67 -8.56 7.45
CA ASN A 38 -17.98 -8.48 6.77
C ASN A 38 -17.99 -7.66 5.45
N HIS A 39 -16.85 -7.23 4.91
CA HIS A 39 -16.81 -6.45 3.66
C HIS A 39 -16.39 -7.31 2.47
N GLU A 40 -16.97 -7.02 1.30
CA GLU A 40 -16.61 -7.71 0.06
C GLU A 40 -15.13 -7.47 -0.33
N PRO A 41 -14.45 -8.43 -0.98
CA PRO A 41 -13.02 -8.33 -1.31
C PRO A 41 -12.59 -7.05 -2.02
N LEU A 42 -13.45 -6.48 -2.88
CA LEU A 42 -13.18 -5.21 -3.56
C LEU A 42 -13.03 -4.03 -2.60
N MET A 43 -13.86 -3.98 -1.55
CA MET A 43 -13.79 -2.90 -0.57
C MET A 43 -12.50 -2.97 0.24
N VAL A 44 -12.06 -4.18 0.56
CA VAL A 44 -10.77 -4.43 1.24
C VAL A 44 -9.62 -3.88 0.42
N TYR A 45 -9.57 -4.24 -0.87
CA TYR A 45 -8.58 -3.69 -1.81
C TYR A 45 -8.58 -2.16 -1.85
N CYS A 46 -9.77 -1.55 -1.92
CA CYS A 46 -9.89 -0.09 -1.99
C CYS A 46 -9.39 0.58 -0.70
N LEU A 47 -9.75 0.04 0.47
CA LEU A 47 -9.32 0.58 1.77
C LEU A 47 -7.82 0.44 1.98
N GLU A 48 -7.24 -0.73 1.70
CA GLU A 48 -5.81 -0.97 1.82
C GLU A 48 -4.99 0.00 0.98
N THR A 49 -5.33 0.06 -0.31
CA THR A 49 -4.55 0.87 -1.25
C THR A 49 -4.75 2.36 -1.03
N ALA A 50 -5.95 2.80 -0.63
CA ALA A 50 -6.18 4.17 -0.19
C ALA A 50 -5.40 4.52 1.08
N LEU A 51 -5.30 3.59 2.04
CA LEU A 51 -4.51 3.76 3.25
C LEU A 51 -3.02 3.93 2.93
N GLN A 52 -2.48 3.12 2.02
CA GLN A 52 -1.10 3.26 1.55
C GLN A 52 -0.85 4.64 0.94
N ILE A 53 -1.74 5.11 0.05
CA ILE A 53 -1.66 6.47 -0.51
C ILE A 53 -1.68 7.51 0.60
N ASN A 54 -2.56 7.38 1.59
CA ASN A 54 -2.65 8.34 2.66
C ASN A 54 -1.40 8.39 3.56
N ILE A 55 -0.80 7.23 3.86
CA ILE A 55 0.47 7.15 4.59
C ILE A 55 1.56 7.96 3.87
N THR A 56 1.61 7.89 2.53
CA THR A 56 2.58 8.68 1.76
C THR A 56 2.34 10.19 1.87
N GLU A 57 1.12 10.64 2.16
CA GLU A 57 0.82 12.06 2.40
C GLU A 57 1.18 12.53 3.81
N LEU A 58 1.16 11.63 4.80
CA LEU A 58 1.53 11.96 6.18
C LEU A 58 3.04 12.01 6.41
N SER A 59 3.84 11.35 5.58
CA SER A 59 5.29 11.28 5.77
C SER A 59 6.05 11.21 4.44
N GLU A 60 6.93 12.18 4.19
CA GLU A 60 7.81 12.20 3.03
C GLU A 60 8.79 11.00 2.99
N SER A 61 9.37 10.61 4.12
CA SER A 61 10.30 9.47 4.15
C SER A 61 9.61 8.15 3.81
N LEU A 62 8.40 7.92 4.36
CA LEU A 62 7.55 6.79 3.96
C LEU A 62 7.13 6.86 2.49
N ARG A 63 6.83 8.06 1.94
CA ARG A 63 6.57 8.22 0.51
C ARG A 63 7.74 7.72 -0.33
N GLU A 64 8.95 8.16 -0.02
CA GLU A 64 10.17 7.72 -0.73
C GLU A 64 10.29 6.20 -0.68
N ILE A 65 10.05 5.58 0.48
CA ILE A 65 10.06 4.12 0.65
C ILE A 65 9.04 3.47 -0.28
N TYR A 66 7.76 3.83 -0.19
CA TYR A 66 6.72 3.22 -1.01
C TYR A 66 7.04 3.38 -2.51
N VAL A 67 7.45 4.57 -2.93
CA VAL A 67 7.82 4.82 -4.33
C VAL A 67 9.01 3.97 -4.77
N MET A 68 10.05 3.85 -3.94
CA MET A 68 11.20 3.00 -4.24
C MET A 68 10.82 1.52 -4.29
N ALA A 69 9.94 1.04 -3.40
CA ALA A 69 9.49 -0.34 -3.36
C ALA A 69 8.81 -0.75 -4.68
N TYR A 70 8.00 0.12 -5.28
CA TYR A 70 7.41 -0.09 -6.60
C TYR A 70 8.36 0.25 -7.78
N THR A 71 9.56 0.77 -7.53
CA THR A 71 10.50 1.18 -8.59
C THR A 71 11.66 0.19 -8.75
N LEU A 72 12.21 -0.35 -7.66
CA LEU A 72 13.36 -1.25 -7.74
C LEU A 72 12.91 -2.65 -8.20
N PRO A 73 13.57 -3.28 -9.19
CA PRO A 73 13.15 -4.57 -9.73
C PRO A 73 12.98 -5.68 -8.68
N SER A 74 13.87 -5.73 -7.70
CA SER A 74 13.85 -6.76 -6.64
C SER A 74 12.62 -6.65 -5.73
N THR A 75 12.22 -5.43 -5.38
CA THR A 75 11.07 -5.19 -4.50
C THR A 75 9.76 -5.19 -5.27
N SER A 76 9.73 -4.64 -6.49
CA SER A 76 8.52 -4.62 -7.31
C SER A 76 8.12 -6.04 -7.73
N GLU A 77 9.07 -6.88 -8.13
CA GLU A 77 8.81 -8.29 -8.47
C GLU A 77 8.25 -9.07 -7.27
N TYR A 78 8.79 -8.82 -6.07
CA TYR A 78 8.27 -9.43 -4.84
C TYR A 78 6.82 -9.01 -4.60
N ILE A 79 6.51 -7.71 -4.71
CA ILE A 79 5.15 -7.19 -4.56
C ILE A 79 4.24 -7.92 -5.55
N TYR A 80 4.51 -7.85 -6.86
CA TYR A 80 3.63 -8.42 -7.89
C TYR A 80 3.40 -9.92 -7.73
N ARG A 81 4.45 -10.69 -7.38
CA ARG A 81 4.27 -12.12 -7.11
C ARG A 81 3.43 -12.40 -5.86
N SER A 82 3.60 -11.59 -4.82
CA SER A 82 2.86 -11.74 -3.57
C SER A 82 1.38 -11.36 -3.70
N THR A 83 1.05 -10.42 -4.59
CA THR A 83 -0.29 -9.87 -4.76
C THR A 83 -1.10 -10.50 -5.89
N ALA A 84 -0.45 -11.06 -6.93
CA ALA A 84 -1.14 -11.59 -8.12
C ALA A 84 -2.28 -12.58 -7.81
N ILE A 85 -2.08 -13.53 -6.89
CA ILE A 85 -3.10 -14.51 -6.50
C ILE A 85 -4.33 -13.81 -5.89
N GLN A 86 -4.09 -12.80 -5.07
CA GLN A 86 -5.16 -12.07 -4.40
C GLN A 86 -5.88 -11.14 -5.36
N ILE A 87 -5.15 -10.46 -6.26
CA ILE A 87 -5.72 -9.67 -7.34
C ILE A 87 -6.66 -10.51 -8.19
N LYS A 88 -6.25 -11.72 -8.59
CA LYS A 88 -7.13 -12.67 -9.26
C LYS A 88 -8.39 -12.95 -8.43
N ASN A 89 -8.24 -13.30 -7.15
CA ASN A 89 -9.38 -13.61 -6.27
C ASN A 89 -10.37 -12.44 -6.13
N ILE A 90 -9.88 -11.19 -6.16
CA ILE A 90 -10.69 -9.98 -6.05
C ILE A 90 -11.40 -9.66 -7.37
N PHE A 91 -10.70 -9.77 -8.50
CA PHE A 91 -11.14 -9.20 -9.77
C PHE A 91 -11.61 -10.22 -10.82
N ALA A 92 -11.43 -11.53 -10.61
CA ALA A 92 -11.81 -12.55 -11.59
C ALA A 92 -13.27 -12.50 -12.03
N ALA A 93 -14.19 -12.10 -11.14
CA ALA A 93 -15.61 -11.93 -11.47
C ALA A 93 -15.87 -10.85 -12.54
N TYR A 94 -14.94 -9.91 -12.73
CA TYR A 94 -15.03 -8.82 -13.71
C TYR A 94 -14.19 -9.06 -14.96
N MET A 95 -13.39 -10.12 -14.98
CA MET A 95 -12.49 -10.49 -16.08
C MET A 95 -12.62 -11.99 -16.37
N PRO A 96 -13.79 -12.46 -16.84
CA PRO A 96 -14.11 -13.89 -16.94
C PRO A 96 -13.22 -14.65 -17.94
N ASP A 97 -12.66 -13.95 -18.92
CA ASP A 97 -11.80 -14.51 -19.96
C ASP A 97 -10.30 -14.41 -19.63
N ALA A 98 -9.95 -13.87 -18.46
CA ALA A 98 -8.55 -13.66 -18.07
C ALA A 98 -7.93 -14.90 -17.40
N GLU A 99 -6.69 -15.18 -17.76
CA GLU A 99 -5.85 -16.23 -17.18
C GLU A 99 -4.97 -15.68 -16.06
N ASP A 100 -4.33 -16.56 -15.28
CA ASP A 100 -3.47 -16.19 -14.15
C ASP A 100 -2.33 -15.24 -14.55
N LYS A 101 -1.77 -15.43 -15.76
CA LYS A 101 -0.75 -14.54 -16.33
C LYS A 101 -1.28 -13.12 -16.55
N ASP A 102 -2.55 -12.98 -16.94
CA ASP A 102 -3.15 -11.68 -17.22
C ASP A 102 -3.30 -10.90 -15.93
N PHE A 103 -3.67 -11.54 -14.81
CA PHE A 103 -3.72 -10.88 -13.51
C PHE A 103 -2.35 -10.39 -13.04
N TYR A 104 -1.28 -11.13 -13.32
CA TYR A 104 0.08 -10.68 -13.06
C TYR A 104 0.45 -9.44 -13.89
N GLU A 105 0.19 -9.47 -15.20
CA GLU A 105 0.42 -8.32 -16.10
C GLU A 105 -0.39 -7.08 -15.68
N MET A 106 -1.64 -7.28 -15.26
CA MET A 106 -2.51 -6.22 -14.77
C MET A 106 -2.06 -5.68 -13.41
N ASP A 107 -1.45 -6.50 -12.57
CA ASP A 107 -0.88 -6.07 -11.28
C ASP A 107 0.38 -5.21 -11.47
N ILE A 108 1.19 -5.47 -12.50
CA ILE A 108 2.28 -4.56 -12.90
C ILE A 108 1.70 -3.17 -13.27
N ALA A 109 0.61 -3.15 -14.02
CA ALA A 109 -0.04 -1.91 -14.42
C ALA A 109 -0.68 -1.17 -13.22
N SER A 110 -1.42 -1.88 -12.35
CA SER A 110 -2.05 -1.29 -11.17
C SER A 110 -1.01 -0.81 -10.13
N GLY A 111 0.09 -1.55 -9.96
CA GLY A 111 1.24 -1.14 -9.16
C GLY A 111 1.91 0.12 -9.70
N SER A 112 2.01 0.25 -11.03
CA SER A 112 2.53 1.47 -11.67
C SER A 112 1.63 2.69 -11.46
N ILE A 113 0.30 2.50 -11.52
CA ILE A 113 -0.68 3.56 -11.16
C ILE A 113 -0.48 3.95 -9.69
N THR A 114 -0.42 2.98 -8.79
CA THR A 114 -0.22 3.17 -7.35
C THR A 114 1.04 3.99 -7.07
N ARG A 115 2.19 3.57 -7.60
CA ARG A 115 3.45 4.30 -7.51
C ARG A 115 3.33 5.73 -8.04
N GLY A 116 2.69 5.92 -9.18
CA GLY A 116 2.52 7.24 -9.80
C GLY A 116 1.77 8.22 -8.91
N PHE A 117 0.69 7.77 -8.26
CA PHE A 117 -0.09 8.59 -7.33
C PHE A 117 0.63 8.84 -5.99
N MET A 118 1.42 7.87 -5.50
CA MET A 118 2.28 8.05 -4.32
C MET A 118 3.38 9.09 -4.56
N ALA A 119 4.01 9.07 -5.73
CA ALA A 119 5.15 9.92 -6.05
C ALA A 119 4.80 11.41 -6.12
N LYS A 120 3.53 11.77 -6.37
CA LYS A 120 3.09 13.16 -6.47
C LYS A 120 2.40 13.58 -5.17
N PRO A 121 3.03 14.38 -4.28
CA PRO A 121 2.37 14.87 -3.06
C PRO A 121 1.12 15.70 -3.37
N CYS A 122 0.18 15.71 -2.42
CA CYS A 122 -0.99 16.55 -2.47
C CYS A 122 -0.61 18.04 -2.41
N ASP A 123 -1.47 18.88 -2.99
CA ASP A 123 -1.37 20.33 -2.92
C ASP A 123 -2.76 20.96 -2.82
N MET A 124 -2.84 22.30 -2.83
CA MET A 124 -4.11 23.03 -2.69
C MET A 124 -5.16 22.70 -3.78
N TYR A 125 -4.73 22.23 -4.95
CA TYR A 125 -5.61 21.83 -6.05
C TYR A 125 -5.79 20.32 -6.10
N PHE A 126 -4.75 19.56 -5.78
CA PHE A 126 -4.72 18.11 -5.75
C PHE A 126 -4.82 17.59 -4.31
N THR A 127 -5.99 17.80 -3.70
CA THR A 127 -6.33 17.34 -2.35
C THR A 127 -6.35 15.81 -2.24
N LEU A 128 -6.22 15.27 -1.02
CA LEU A 128 -6.29 13.83 -0.76
C LEU A 128 -7.56 13.18 -1.35
N ASP A 129 -8.74 13.74 -1.12
CA ASP A 129 -10.00 13.17 -1.65
C ASP A 129 -9.98 13.05 -3.18
N ARG A 130 -9.52 14.11 -3.86
CA ARG A 130 -9.36 14.12 -5.33
C ARG A 130 -8.33 13.08 -5.78
N LYS A 131 -7.23 12.94 -5.06
CA LYS A 131 -6.20 11.93 -5.32
C LYS A 131 -6.77 10.53 -5.19
N LEU A 132 -7.37 10.19 -4.05
CA LEU A 132 -7.97 8.87 -3.77
C LEU A 132 -9.06 8.52 -4.78
N ARG A 133 -9.97 9.47 -5.08
CA ARG A 133 -11.01 9.28 -6.09
C ARG A 133 -10.45 8.94 -7.47
N ARG A 134 -9.42 9.65 -7.91
CA ARG A 134 -8.79 9.41 -9.23
C ARG A 134 -7.99 8.12 -9.24
N TYR A 135 -7.23 7.87 -8.18
CA TYR A 135 -6.44 6.68 -8.00
C TYR A 135 -7.31 5.41 -8.05
N LEU A 136 -8.34 5.34 -7.19
CA LEU A 136 -9.22 4.18 -7.11
C LEU A 136 -10.03 3.96 -8.39
N ASP A 137 -10.54 5.03 -9.02
CA ASP A 137 -11.25 4.89 -10.31
C ASP A 137 -10.32 4.33 -11.39
N CYS A 138 -9.06 4.77 -11.47
CA CYS A 138 -8.06 4.23 -12.39
C CYS A 138 -7.81 2.74 -12.15
N CYS A 139 -7.52 2.33 -10.90
CA CYS A 139 -7.26 0.93 -10.57
C CYS A 139 -8.47 0.04 -10.82
N LEU A 140 -9.66 0.43 -10.35
CA LEU A 140 -10.87 -0.37 -10.52
C LEU A 140 -11.31 -0.45 -11.99
N LYS A 141 -11.10 0.62 -12.77
CA LYS A 141 -11.39 0.64 -14.21
C LYS A 141 -10.47 -0.30 -14.98
N LEU A 142 -9.20 -0.41 -14.58
CA LEU A 142 -8.25 -1.34 -15.18
C LEU A 142 -8.79 -2.78 -15.13
N TYR A 143 -9.42 -3.18 -14.02
CA TYR A 143 -10.01 -4.51 -13.84
C TYR A 143 -11.49 -4.62 -14.27
N ASN A 144 -11.98 -3.75 -15.15
CA ASN A 144 -13.35 -3.78 -15.69
C ASN A 144 -14.48 -3.70 -14.63
N VAL A 145 -14.21 -3.19 -13.42
CA VAL A 145 -15.25 -3.01 -12.41
C VAL A 145 -16.28 -1.98 -12.90
N PRO A 146 -17.60 -2.25 -12.86
CA PRO A 146 -18.63 -1.34 -13.38
C PRO A 146 -18.62 0.04 -12.71
N THR A 147 -18.86 1.10 -13.48
CA THR A 147 -18.79 2.49 -13.01
C THR A 147 -19.62 2.76 -11.75
N GLU A 148 -20.85 2.24 -11.66
CA GLU A 148 -21.71 2.43 -10.48
C GLU A 148 -21.08 1.83 -9.21
N LYS A 149 -20.51 0.62 -9.35
CA LYS A 149 -19.80 -0.06 -8.26
C LYS A 149 -18.54 0.70 -7.86
N ARG A 150 -17.75 1.19 -8.84
CA ARG A 150 -16.57 2.02 -8.57
C ARG A 150 -16.93 3.27 -7.78
N ASN A 151 -17.96 4.00 -8.21
CA ASN A 151 -18.41 5.21 -7.52
C ASN A 151 -18.85 4.91 -6.08
N SER A 152 -19.64 3.86 -5.86
CA SER A 152 -20.08 3.47 -4.53
C SER A 152 -18.92 3.11 -3.60
N LEU A 153 -17.92 2.36 -4.10
CA LEU A 153 -16.73 1.99 -3.33
C LEU A 153 -15.90 3.24 -2.97
N ILE A 154 -15.72 4.14 -3.93
CA ILE A 154 -14.96 5.37 -3.72
C ILE A 154 -15.63 6.25 -2.65
N GLU A 155 -16.94 6.48 -2.71
CA GLU A 155 -17.62 7.26 -1.67
C GLU A 155 -17.48 6.60 -0.30
N ALA A 156 -17.60 5.28 -0.24
CA ALA A 156 -17.51 4.55 1.01
C ALA A 156 -16.09 4.63 1.61
N VAL A 157 -15.04 4.60 0.79
CA VAL A 157 -13.65 4.83 1.25
C VAL A 157 -13.46 6.26 1.74
N LEU A 158 -13.98 7.26 1.02
CA LEU A 158 -13.85 8.67 1.41
C LEU A 158 -14.60 9.00 2.71
N ALA A 159 -15.61 8.21 3.08
CA ALA A 159 -16.31 8.34 4.36
C ALA A 159 -15.51 7.79 5.56
N VAL A 160 -14.44 7.03 5.33
CA VAL A 160 -13.57 6.50 6.40
C VAL A 160 -12.53 7.55 6.81
N ASP A 161 -12.31 7.70 8.11
CA ASP A 161 -11.19 8.50 8.64
C ASP A 161 -9.85 7.79 8.43
N LEU A 162 -9.39 7.80 7.18
CA LEU A 162 -8.11 7.20 6.79
C LEU A 162 -6.92 7.89 7.45
N ASN A 163 -7.04 9.16 7.86
CA ASN A 163 -5.94 9.90 8.49
C ASN A 163 -5.64 9.33 9.87
N SER A 164 -6.65 9.14 10.70
CA SER A 164 -6.49 8.54 12.03
C SER A 164 -5.97 7.11 11.95
N VAL A 165 -6.43 6.33 10.96
CA VAL A 165 -5.96 4.95 10.76
C VAL A 165 -4.49 4.94 10.31
N ALA A 166 -4.13 5.78 9.34
CA ALA A 166 -2.76 5.88 8.83
C ALA A 166 -1.78 6.33 9.92
N ALA A 167 -2.14 7.35 10.71
CA ALA A 167 -1.31 7.83 11.81
C ALA A 167 -0.98 6.73 12.82
N LYS A 168 -1.99 5.96 13.26
CA LYS A 168 -1.80 4.82 14.17
C LYS A 168 -0.91 3.74 13.57
N LEU A 169 -1.08 3.42 12.28
CA LEU A 169 -0.23 2.43 11.62
C LEU A 169 1.23 2.87 11.57
N ILE A 170 1.47 4.16 11.29
CA ILE A 170 2.82 4.73 11.30
C ILE A 170 3.44 4.60 12.71
N GLU A 171 2.69 4.93 13.76
CA GLU A 171 3.14 4.75 15.14
C GLU A 171 3.51 3.28 15.44
N GLU A 172 2.68 2.32 15.02
CA GLU A 172 2.97 0.88 15.17
C GLU A 172 4.23 0.45 14.43
N ILE A 173 4.42 0.93 13.19
CA ILE A 173 5.59 0.60 12.36
C ILE A 173 6.87 1.15 13.02
N VAL A 174 6.83 2.40 13.48
CA VAL A 174 7.96 3.03 14.18
C VAL A 174 8.30 2.24 15.44
N ALA A 175 7.31 1.94 16.28
CA ALA A 175 7.52 1.18 17.51
C ALA A 175 8.12 -0.21 17.26
N LYS A 176 7.57 -0.97 16.30
CA LYS A 176 8.10 -2.30 15.95
C LYS A 176 9.52 -2.25 15.44
N ALA A 177 9.83 -1.24 14.62
CA ALA A 177 11.16 -1.12 14.06
C ALA A 177 12.18 -0.61 15.09
N GLU A 178 11.78 0.22 16.05
CA GLU A 178 12.60 0.54 17.24
C GLU A 178 12.91 -0.73 18.05
N THR A 179 11.91 -1.56 18.37
CA THR A 179 12.11 -2.83 19.09
C THR A 179 13.02 -3.80 18.32
N GLY A 180 12.78 -3.99 17.02
CA GLY A 180 13.61 -4.86 16.19
C GLY A 180 15.06 -4.37 16.05
N LEU A 181 15.28 -3.04 16.10
CA LEU A 181 16.61 -2.44 16.12
C LEU A 181 17.31 -2.65 17.46
N GLU A 182 16.59 -2.49 18.58
CA GLU A 182 17.10 -2.77 19.93
C GLU A 182 17.53 -4.23 20.08
N GLU A 183 16.73 -5.19 19.59
CA GLU A 183 17.08 -6.62 19.58
C GLU A 183 18.32 -6.92 18.73
N ALA A 184 18.45 -6.28 17.56
CA ALA A 184 19.60 -6.45 16.67
C ALA A 184 20.90 -5.85 17.24
N ILE A 185 20.80 -4.76 18.02
CA ILE A 185 21.94 -4.14 18.71
C ILE A 185 22.30 -4.92 19.96
N GLY A 186 21.31 -5.40 20.74
CA GLY A 186 21.51 -6.23 21.93
C GLY A 186 22.22 -7.55 21.63
N ASN A 187 21.91 -8.18 20.50
CA ASN A 187 22.57 -9.42 20.04
C ASN A 187 24.00 -9.22 19.49
N LYS A 188 24.49 -7.98 19.33
CA LYS A 188 25.89 -7.71 18.94
C LYS A 188 26.83 -7.49 20.14
N ILE A 189 26.31 -7.49 21.38
CA ILE A 189 27.09 -7.20 22.61
C ILE A 189 27.32 -8.45 23.49
N THR A 190 26.88 -9.63 23.04
CA THR A 190 27.19 -10.94 23.66
C THR A 190 27.97 -11.82 22.72
#